data_AF-A0A7S4P222-F1
#
_entry.id   AF-A0A7S4P222-F1
#
_cell.length_a   1.000
_cell.length_b   1.000
_cell.length_c   1.000
_cell.angle_alpha   90.00
_cell.angle_beta   90.00
_cell.angle_gamma   90.00
#
_symmetry.space_group_name_H-M   'P 1'
#
loop_
_entity.id
_entity.type
_entity.pdbx_description
1 polymer ?
#
loop_
_entity_poly.entity_id
_entity_poly.type
_entity_poly.pdbx_seq_one_letter_code
_entity_poly.pdbx_strand_id
1 'polypeptide(L)'
;LGGLFFQMIENEQSLDYVQSVYWGAVTVATIGYGDVVPKTPSGKIYTVFFSIFVIPYYFFVSSILWTSLAIFAHWSMKKLLGIPTKQKILSNFPTWKQNLVHFAPAILAVLCFFVSIFCGAVIFSTIEGWNYWEGVYFCFITQATIGYGDSAVETRAGQIILIFYSFWSITTMGALITSFQTVLRTKRHQRSRYIKQELSRQLKTLVDQLEEESKEEFN
;
A
#
# COMPACT_ATOMS: atom_id res chain seq x y z
N LEU A 1 10.28 -23.28 -5.83
CA LEU A 1 10.06 -23.66 -7.25
C LEU A 1 10.59 -22.60 -8.21
N GLY A 2 10.09 -21.35 -8.20
CA GLY A 2 10.60 -20.31 -9.10
C GLY A 2 12.11 -20.04 -8.98
N GLY A 3 12.61 -19.81 -7.75
CA GLY A 3 14.05 -19.64 -7.49
C GLY A 3 14.91 -20.84 -7.91
N LEU A 4 14.42 -22.07 -7.79
CA LEU A 4 15.15 -23.26 -8.24
C LEU A 4 15.31 -23.26 -9.77
N PHE A 5 14.24 -22.91 -10.49
CA PHE A 5 14.27 -22.87 -11.95
C PHE A 5 15.19 -21.76 -12.45
N PHE A 6 15.17 -20.60 -11.80
CA PHE A 6 16.11 -19.52 -12.06
C PHE A 6 17.56 -19.97 -11.84
N GLN A 7 17.84 -20.61 -10.70
CA GLN A 7 19.16 -21.16 -10.38
C GLN A 7 19.66 -22.13 -11.47
N MET A 8 18.80 -23.06 -11.90
CA MET A 8 19.12 -24.04 -12.94
C MET A 8 19.41 -23.39 -14.30
N ILE A 9 18.72 -22.31 -14.66
CA ILE A 9 18.97 -21.61 -15.92
C ILE A 9 20.26 -20.79 -15.85
N GLU A 10 20.51 -20.14 -14.72
CA GLU A 10 21.69 -19.29 -14.49
C GLU A 10 22.84 -20.05 -13.81
N ASN A 11 22.99 -21.35 -14.11
CA ASN A 11 24.02 -22.21 -13.50
C ASN A 11 25.45 -21.65 -13.65
N GLU A 12 25.73 -20.91 -14.73
CA GLU A 12 27.03 -20.25 -14.96
C GLU A 12 27.38 -19.21 -13.90
N GLN A 13 26.39 -18.64 -13.20
CA GLN A 13 26.60 -17.64 -12.15
C GLN A 13 26.94 -18.26 -10.79
N SER A 14 26.86 -19.59 -10.63
CA SER A 14 27.08 -20.30 -9.36
C SER A 14 26.25 -19.74 -8.18
N LEU A 15 25.03 -19.26 -8.46
CA LEU A 15 24.15 -18.70 -7.44
C LEU A 15 23.70 -19.78 -6.46
N ASP A 16 23.67 -19.44 -5.18
CA ASP A 16 23.03 -20.29 -4.18
C ASP A 16 21.50 -20.16 -4.25
N TYR A 17 20.78 -21.16 -3.73
CA TYR A 17 19.34 -21.24 -3.81
C TYR A 17 18.66 -20.02 -3.17
N VAL A 18 19.12 -19.53 -2.02
CA VAL A 18 18.51 -18.34 -1.40
C VAL A 18 18.79 -17.08 -2.19
N GLN A 19 19.94 -16.93 -2.84
CA GLN A 19 20.16 -15.78 -3.74
C GLN A 19 19.16 -15.80 -4.90
N SER A 20 18.81 -17.00 -5.39
CA SER A 20 17.80 -17.16 -6.43
C SER A 20 16.37 -16.87 -5.92
N VAL A 21 16.06 -17.21 -4.66
CA VAL A 21 14.78 -16.84 -4.02
C VAL A 21 14.73 -15.34 -3.70
N TYR A 22 15.84 -14.76 -3.26
CA TYR A 22 16.04 -13.33 -3.02
C TYR A 22 15.79 -12.53 -4.30
N TRP A 23 16.42 -12.93 -5.40
CA TRP A 23 16.17 -12.36 -6.72
C TRP A 23 14.68 -12.40 -7.07
N GLY A 24 14.04 -13.56 -6.85
CA GLY A 24 12.60 -13.72 -7.06
C GLY A 24 11.78 -12.76 -6.21
N ALA A 25 12.07 -12.65 -4.92
CA ALA A 25 11.38 -11.77 -3.98
C ALA A 25 11.53 -10.28 -4.36
N VAL A 26 12.75 -9.84 -4.66
CA VAL A 26 13.06 -8.47 -5.10
C VAL A 26 12.38 -8.15 -6.44
N THR A 27 12.31 -9.13 -7.35
CA THR A 27 11.63 -8.99 -8.64
C THR A 27 10.12 -8.88 -8.48
N VAL A 28 9.49 -9.76 -7.69
CA VAL A 28 8.01 -9.76 -7.52
C VAL A 28 7.52 -8.59 -6.68
N ALA A 29 8.34 -8.13 -5.73
CA ALA A 29 8.10 -6.91 -4.97
C ALA A 29 8.42 -5.65 -5.78
N THR A 30 8.89 -5.78 -7.02
CA THR A 30 9.21 -4.67 -7.95
C THR A 30 10.24 -3.70 -7.39
N ILE A 31 11.13 -4.17 -6.51
CA ILE A 31 12.21 -3.37 -5.93
C ILE A 31 13.37 -3.28 -6.93
N GLY A 32 13.84 -4.43 -7.43
CA GLY A 32 14.77 -4.51 -8.56
C GLY A 32 16.14 -3.84 -8.38
N TYR A 33 16.91 -4.15 -7.34
CA TYR A 33 18.24 -3.55 -7.11
C TYR A 33 19.24 -3.74 -8.26
N GLY A 34 19.12 -4.83 -9.03
CA GLY A 34 20.03 -5.12 -10.14
C GLY A 34 21.36 -5.76 -9.72
N ASP A 35 21.51 -6.15 -8.46
CA ASP A 35 22.64 -6.88 -7.89
C ASP A 35 22.69 -8.35 -8.35
N VAL A 36 21.53 -9.01 -8.36
CA VAL A 36 21.34 -10.34 -8.96
C VAL A 36 20.39 -10.20 -10.14
N VAL A 37 20.83 -10.61 -11.34
CA VAL A 37 20.07 -10.43 -12.58
C VAL A 37 20.26 -11.62 -13.54
N PRO A 38 19.27 -11.93 -14.39
CA PRO A 38 19.43 -12.91 -15.47
C PRO A 38 20.48 -12.44 -16.49
N LYS A 39 21.55 -13.21 -16.67
CA LYS A 39 22.58 -12.92 -17.68
C LYS A 39 22.33 -13.71 -18.95
N THR A 40 21.81 -14.93 -18.83
CA THR A 40 21.54 -15.81 -19.97
C THR A 40 20.30 -15.35 -20.78
N PRO A 41 20.23 -15.62 -22.10
CA PRO A 41 19.03 -15.33 -22.89
C PRO A 41 17.79 -16.07 -22.38
N SER A 42 17.94 -17.33 -21.97
CA SER A 42 16.89 -18.15 -21.37
C SER A 42 16.42 -17.59 -20.03
N GLY A 43 17.33 -17.11 -19.19
CA GLY A 43 17.00 -16.50 -17.90
C GLY A 43 16.15 -15.25 -18.07
N LYS A 44 16.50 -14.39 -19.03
CA LYS A 44 15.72 -13.19 -19.36
C LYS A 44 14.31 -13.53 -19.83
N ILE A 45 14.15 -14.53 -20.70
CA ILE A 45 12.84 -15.01 -21.15
C ILE A 45 12.02 -15.54 -19.96
N TYR A 46 12.64 -16.35 -19.10
CA TYR A 46 12.01 -16.87 -17.90
C TYR A 46 11.51 -15.74 -16.98
N THR A 47 12.33 -14.72 -16.73
CA THR A 47 11.95 -13.56 -15.91
C THR A 47 10.72 -12.85 -16.46
N VAL A 48 10.59 -12.68 -17.77
CA VAL A 48 9.40 -12.06 -18.38
C VAL A 48 8.14 -12.86 -18.05
N PHE A 49 8.13 -14.17 -18.33
CA PHE A 49 6.95 -15.00 -18.07
C PHE A 49 6.65 -15.13 -16.57
N PHE A 50 7.68 -15.29 -15.74
CA PHE A 50 7.55 -15.33 -14.29
C PHE A 50 6.89 -14.05 -13.76
N SER A 51 7.34 -12.89 -14.20
CA SER A 51 6.81 -11.59 -13.76
C SER A 51 5.35 -11.37 -14.15
N ILE A 52 4.92 -11.79 -15.35
CA ILE A 52 3.54 -11.62 -15.83
C ILE A 52 2.53 -12.28 -14.89
N PHE A 53 2.84 -13.46 -14.35
CA PHE A 53 1.90 -14.19 -13.49
C PHE A 53 2.12 -13.91 -12.01
N VAL A 54 3.38 -13.84 -11.58
CA VAL A 54 3.69 -13.81 -10.15
C VAL A 54 3.51 -12.43 -9.55
N ILE A 55 3.81 -11.34 -10.28
CA ILE A 55 3.61 -9.97 -9.77
C ILE A 55 2.12 -9.71 -9.47
N PRO A 56 1.16 -9.93 -10.39
CA PRO A 56 -0.25 -9.72 -10.08
C PRO A 56 -0.76 -10.57 -8.91
N TYR A 57 -0.34 -11.84 -8.86
CA TYR A 57 -0.68 -12.73 -7.75
C TYR A 57 -0.13 -12.21 -6.42
N TYR A 58 1.12 -11.75 -6.40
CA TYR A 58 1.78 -11.22 -5.21
C TYR A 58 1.07 -9.97 -4.67
N PHE A 59 0.71 -9.03 -5.55
CA PHE A 59 -0.05 -7.83 -5.20
C PHE A 59 -1.48 -8.16 -4.72
N PHE A 60 -2.11 -9.18 -5.31
CA PHE A 60 -3.41 -9.65 -4.87
C PHE A 60 -3.34 -10.20 -3.43
N VAL A 61 -2.36 -11.05 -3.13
CA VAL A 61 -2.15 -11.60 -1.79
C VAL A 61 -1.83 -10.50 -0.77
N SER A 62 -0.95 -9.55 -1.11
CA SER A 62 -0.64 -8.42 -0.22
C SER A 62 -1.87 -7.54 0.05
N SER A 63 -2.73 -7.32 -0.95
CA SER A 63 -3.99 -6.58 -0.80
C SER A 63 -4.96 -7.27 0.15
N ILE A 64 -5.05 -8.60 0.14
CA ILE A 64 -5.88 -9.36 1.09
C ILE A 64 -5.37 -9.18 2.53
N LEU A 65 -4.06 -9.27 2.72
CA LEU A 65 -3.44 -9.07 4.03
C LEU A 65 -3.75 -7.67 4.57
N TRP A 66 -3.52 -6.64 3.75
CA TRP A 66 -3.82 -5.26 4.15
C TRP A 66 -5.29 -5.06 4.46
N THR A 67 -6.19 -5.56 3.62
CA THR A 67 -7.64 -5.41 3.83
C THR A 67 -8.08 -6.04 5.14
N SER A 68 -7.51 -7.19 5.49
CA SER A 68 -7.77 -7.86 6.77
C SER A 68 -7.32 -7.02 7.96
N LEU A 69 -6.13 -6.42 7.90
CA LEU A 69 -5.62 -5.51 8.93
C LEU A 69 -6.44 -4.22 9.04
N ALA A 70 -6.87 -3.66 7.90
CA ALA A 70 -7.69 -2.45 7.86
C ALA A 70 -9.08 -2.68 8.50
N ILE A 71 -9.73 -3.80 8.18
CA ILE A 71 -11.01 -4.19 8.80
C ILE A 71 -10.82 -4.39 10.30
N PHE A 72 -9.75 -5.08 10.70
CA PHE A 72 -9.43 -5.30 12.11
C PHE A 72 -9.19 -3.99 12.86
N ALA A 73 -8.44 -3.05 12.28
CA ALA A 73 -8.18 -1.73 12.86
C ALA A 73 -9.47 -0.93 13.03
N HIS A 74 -10.31 -0.92 11.99
CA HIS A 74 -11.61 -0.25 12.02
C HIS A 74 -12.54 -0.85 13.08
N TRP A 75 -12.63 -2.18 13.15
CA TRP A 75 -13.41 -2.90 14.16
C TRP A 75 -12.90 -2.64 15.57
N SER A 76 -11.58 -2.75 15.78
CA SER A 76 -10.94 -2.51 17.08
C SER A 76 -11.21 -1.10 17.59
N MET A 77 -11.13 -0.11 16.69
CA MET A 77 -11.41 1.29 17.04
C MET A 77 -12.89 1.54 17.33
N LYS A 78 -13.81 0.91 16.60
CA LYS A 78 -15.24 0.95 16.94
C LYS A 78 -15.51 0.37 18.32
N LYS A 79 -14.91 -0.78 18.63
CA LYS A 79 -15.04 -1.45 19.91
C LYS A 79 -14.47 -0.60 21.04
N LEU A 80 -13.27 -0.05 20.86
CA LEU A 80 -12.61 0.81 21.85
C LEU A 80 -13.42 2.07 22.18
N LEU A 81 -14.04 2.69 21.17
CA LEU A 81 -14.80 3.93 21.34
C LEU A 81 -16.28 3.70 21.69
N GLY A 82 -16.72 2.44 21.80
CA GLY A 82 -18.10 2.06 22.12
C GLY A 82 -19.10 2.44 21.02
N ILE A 83 -18.65 2.53 19.76
CA ILE A 83 -19.48 3.01 18.65
C ILE A 83 -20.31 1.85 18.07
N PRO A 84 -21.64 1.97 18.03
CA PRO A 84 -22.51 0.95 17.46
C PRO A 84 -22.39 0.88 15.94
N THR A 85 -22.61 -0.31 15.38
CA THR A 85 -22.49 -0.57 13.93
C THR A 85 -23.53 0.17 13.09
N LYS A 86 -24.71 0.50 13.65
CA LYS A 86 -25.81 1.12 12.91
C LYS A 86 -25.58 2.61 12.63
N GLN A 87 -25.57 2.97 11.35
CA GLN A 87 -25.25 4.33 10.87
C GLN A 87 -26.20 5.43 11.37
N LYS A 88 -27.50 5.12 11.59
CA LYS A 88 -28.47 6.08 12.14
C LYS A 88 -28.22 6.42 13.62
N ILE A 89 -27.50 5.56 14.34
CA ILE A 89 -27.08 5.77 15.73
C ILE A 89 -25.68 6.41 15.76
N LEU A 90 -24.86 6.16 14.74
CA LEU A 90 -23.52 6.74 14.56
C LEU A 90 -23.55 8.28 14.54
N SER A 91 -24.58 8.89 13.96
CA SER A 91 -24.73 10.35 13.92
C SER A 91 -24.91 11.01 15.29
N ASN A 92 -25.28 10.24 16.32
CA ASN A 92 -25.42 10.75 17.69
C ASN A 92 -24.07 10.89 18.41
N PHE A 93 -22.99 10.29 17.87
CA PHE A 93 -21.66 10.40 18.45
C PHE A 93 -20.95 11.67 17.98
N PRO A 94 -20.07 12.25 18.80
CA PRO A 94 -19.31 13.43 18.40
C PRO A 94 -18.45 13.15 17.15
N THR A 95 -18.34 14.16 16.29
CA THR A 95 -17.66 14.08 14.98
C THR A 95 -16.22 13.59 15.07
N TRP A 96 -15.48 13.93 16.14
CA TRP A 96 -14.10 13.47 16.32
C TRP A 96 -13.99 11.95 16.47
N LYS A 97 -14.96 11.29 17.15
CA LYS A 97 -15.01 9.83 17.26
C LYS A 97 -15.29 9.17 15.91
N GLN A 98 -16.19 9.75 15.13
CA GLN A 98 -16.50 9.26 13.78
C GLN A 98 -15.28 9.35 12.86
N ASN A 99 -14.60 10.50 12.87
CA ASN A 99 -13.39 10.72 12.09
C ASN A 99 -12.27 9.76 12.50
N LEU A 100 -12.08 9.55 13.80
CA LEU A 100 -11.04 8.65 14.30
C LEU A 100 -11.22 7.21 13.82
N VAL A 101 -12.45 6.68 13.84
CA VAL A 101 -12.77 5.35 13.31
C VAL A 101 -12.63 5.27 11.78
N HIS A 102 -12.99 6.34 11.07
CA HIS A 102 -12.87 6.41 9.60
C HIS A 102 -11.41 6.42 9.15
N PHE A 103 -10.57 7.19 9.84
CA PHE A 103 -9.15 7.32 9.52
C PHE A 103 -8.26 6.29 10.22
N ALA A 104 -8.79 5.45 11.11
CA ALA A 104 -8.00 4.45 11.83
C ALA A 104 -7.15 3.52 10.93
N PRO A 105 -7.67 2.95 9.83
CA PRO A 105 -6.83 2.15 8.92
C PRO A 105 -5.72 2.98 8.27
N ALA A 106 -5.99 4.24 7.95
CA ALA A 106 -5.01 5.14 7.35
C ALA A 106 -3.88 5.50 8.33
N ILE A 107 -4.25 5.75 9.60
CA ILE A 107 -3.28 5.98 10.67
C ILE A 107 -2.42 4.73 10.87
N LEU A 108 -3.03 3.55 10.91
CA LEU A 108 -2.29 2.28 11.02
C LEU A 108 -1.31 2.08 9.86
N ALA A 109 -1.71 2.37 8.61
CA ALA A 109 -0.83 2.27 7.45
C ALA A 109 0.42 3.13 7.59
N VAL A 110 0.24 4.40 7.99
CA VAL A 110 1.33 5.35 8.19
C VAL A 110 2.26 4.89 9.31
N LEU A 111 1.70 4.43 10.44
CA LEU A 111 2.50 3.92 11.55
C LEU A 111 3.30 2.68 11.14
N CYS A 112 2.65 1.68 10.53
CA CYS A 112 3.32 0.47 10.06
C CYS A 112 4.44 0.77 9.07
N PHE A 113 4.24 1.74 8.17
CA PHE A 113 5.25 2.15 7.19
C PHE A 113 6.49 2.75 7.86
N PHE A 114 6.33 3.73 8.74
CA PHE A 114 7.49 4.35 9.40
C PHE A 114 8.16 3.40 10.41
N VAL A 115 7.37 2.63 11.18
CA VAL A 115 7.92 1.66 12.14
C VAL A 115 8.77 0.60 11.42
N SER A 116 8.34 0.08 10.27
CA SER A 116 9.15 -0.89 9.54
C SER A 116 10.44 -0.31 8.97
N ILE A 117 10.50 0.99 8.65
CA ILE A 117 11.75 1.64 8.25
C ILE A 117 12.73 1.65 9.44
N PHE A 118 12.31 2.19 10.58
CA PHE A 118 13.23 2.35 11.72
C PHE A 118 13.61 1.03 12.38
N CYS A 119 12.68 0.07 12.49
CA CYS A 119 12.97 -1.27 12.99
C CYS A 119 13.81 -2.06 11.99
N GLY A 120 13.49 -1.98 10.69
CA GLY A 120 14.30 -2.59 9.63
C GLY A 120 15.73 -2.08 9.65
N ALA A 121 15.91 -0.77 9.84
CA ALA A 121 17.23 -0.14 9.90
C ALA A 121 18.11 -0.74 11.00
N VAL A 122 17.57 -0.98 12.20
CA VAL A 122 18.31 -1.65 13.29
C VAL A 122 18.76 -3.06 12.87
N ILE A 123 17.89 -3.81 12.19
CA ILE A 123 18.17 -5.18 11.76
C ILE A 123 19.23 -5.20 10.67
N PHE A 124 19.04 -4.43 9.59
CA PHE A 124 19.97 -4.44 8.46
C PHE A 124 21.32 -3.79 8.80
N SER A 125 21.35 -2.71 9.60
CA SER A 125 22.61 -2.10 10.01
C SER A 125 23.46 -3.05 10.87
N THR A 126 22.83 -3.86 11.71
CA THR A 126 23.55 -4.83 12.56
C THR A 126 24.03 -6.06 11.78
N ILE A 127 23.25 -6.53 10.82
CA ILE A 127 23.57 -7.72 10.04
C ILE A 127 24.60 -7.44 8.95
N GLU A 128 24.44 -6.33 8.23
CA GLU A 128 25.31 -5.96 7.11
C GLU A 128 26.52 -5.11 7.56
N GLY A 129 26.57 -4.71 8.83
CA GLY A 129 27.64 -3.86 9.37
C GLY A 129 27.60 -2.42 8.91
N TRP A 130 26.46 -1.96 8.37
CA TRP A 130 26.25 -0.58 7.92
C TRP A 130 26.07 0.39 9.08
N ASN A 131 26.22 1.68 8.79
CA ASN A 131 25.74 2.71 9.71
C ASN A 131 24.19 2.61 9.84
N TYR A 132 23.65 2.98 11.01
CA TYR A 132 22.20 3.04 11.20
C TYR A 132 21.48 3.87 10.14
N TRP A 133 22.03 5.02 9.76
CA TRP A 133 21.41 5.91 8.75
C TRP A 133 21.45 5.32 7.34
N GLU A 134 22.49 4.56 7.00
CA GLU A 134 22.52 3.76 5.76
C GLU A 134 21.44 2.69 5.79
N GLY A 135 21.23 2.04 6.95
CA GLY A 135 20.12 1.11 7.15
C GLY A 135 18.74 1.76 7.01
N VAL A 136 18.56 2.99 7.51
CA VAL A 136 17.32 3.78 7.33
C VAL A 136 17.11 4.11 5.85
N TYR A 137 18.15 4.59 5.17
CA TYR A 137 18.12 4.88 3.74
C TYR A 137 17.76 3.63 2.94
N PHE A 138 18.46 2.52 3.17
CA PHE A 138 18.19 1.23 2.55
C PHE A 138 16.74 0.79 2.76
N CYS A 139 16.25 0.81 4.00
CA CYS A 139 14.86 0.43 4.30
C CYS A 139 13.86 1.34 3.59
N PHE A 140 14.10 2.65 3.56
CA PHE A 140 13.22 3.58 2.86
C PHE A 140 13.17 3.34 1.34
N ILE A 141 14.32 3.26 0.66
CA ILE A 141 14.34 3.05 -0.80
C ILE A 141 13.78 1.67 -1.19
N THR A 142 13.94 0.69 -0.32
CA THR A 142 13.37 -0.65 -0.47
C THR A 142 11.86 -0.61 -0.29
N GLN A 143 11.39 0.09 0.75
CA GLN A 143 9.99 0.16 1.08
C GLN A 143 9.18 1.04 0.11
N ALA A 144 9.84 2.06 -0.44
CA ALA A 144 9.31 2.88 -1.51
C ALA A 144 9.43 2.24 -2.90
N THR A 145 9.97 1.01 -2.99
CA THR A 145 10.23 0.27 -4.25
C THR A 145 11.02 1.09 -5.27
N ILE A 146 11.96 1.91 -4.78
CA ILE A 146 12.89 2.69 -5.62
C ILE A 146 14.07 1.80 -6.04
N GLY A 147 14.67 1.10 -5.07
CA GLY A 147 15.66 0.05 -5.31
C GLY A 147 16.86 0.48 -6.16
N TYR A 148 17.54 1.58 -5.83
CA TYR A 148 18.67 2.08 -6.61
C TYR A 148 19.84 1.08 -6.78
N GLY A 149 19.99 0.13 -5.84
CA GLY A 149 21.04 -0.90 -5.90
C GLY A 149 22.43 -0.39 -5.50
N ASP A 150 22.52 0.84 -5.00
CA ASP A 150 23.71 1.43 -4.39
C ASP A 150 24.06 0.82 -3.02
N SER A 151 23.06 0.22 -2.37
CA SER A 151 23.24 -0.64 -1.19
C SER A 151 22.29 -1.83 -1.30
N ALA A 152 22.83 -3.05 -1.29
CA ALA A 152 22.10 -4.30 -1.35
C ALA A 152 22.64 -5.26 -0.29
N VAL A 153 21.80 -6.16 0.21
CA VAL A 153 22.18 -7.11 1.25
C VAL A 153 23.08 -8.20 0.69
N GLU A 154 24.30 -8.29 1.23
CA GLU A 154 25.27 -9.28 0.79
C GLU A 154 25.22 -10.52 1.69
N THR A 155 24.90 -10.33 2.98
CA THR A 155 24.88 -11.44 3.91
C THR A 155 23.71 -12.39 3.66
N ARG A 156 23.95 -13.67 3.95
CA ARG A 156 22.90 -14.70 3.85
C ARG A 156 21.72 -14.42 4.78
N ALA A 157 21.97 -13.94 5.98
CA ALA A 157 20.92 -13.59 6.93
C ALA A 157 20.10 -12.39 6.43
N GLY A 158 20.77 -11.36 5.90
CA GLY A 158 20.14 -10.19 5.31
C GLY A 158 19.24 -10.55 4.13
N GLN A 159 19.70 -11.41 3.21
CA GLN A 159 18.89 -11.89 2.09
C GLN A 159 17.61 -12.61 2.55
N ILE A 160 17.71 -13.49 3.55
CA ILE A 160 16.55 -14.21 4.10
C ILE A 160 15.55 -13.22 4.72
N ILE A 161 16.03 -12.29 5.54
CA ILE A 161 15.19 -11.30 6.18
C ILE A 161 14.56 -10.38 5.14
N LEU A 162 15.30 -10.01 4.08
CA LEU A 162 14.79 -9.16 3.02
C LEU A 162 13.68 -9.83 2.22
N ILE A 163 13.71 -11.15 2.03
CA ILE A 163 12.60 -11.87 1.38
C ILE A 163 11.28 -11.60 2.13
N PHE A 164 11.27 -11.67 3.46
CA PHE A 164 10.07 -11.36 4.25
C PHE A 164 9.79 -9.85 4.31
N TYR A 165 10.83 -9.03 4.44
CA TYR A 165 10.71 -7.59 4.47
C TYR A 165 10.10 -7.02 3.18
N SER A 166 10.48 -7.57 2.01
CA SER A 166 9.96 -7.16 0.70
C SER A 166 8.44 -7.38 0.58
N PHE A 167 7.92 -8.48 1.16
CA PHE A 167 6.48 -8.75 1.22
C PHE A 167 5.74 -7.78 2.15
N TRP A 168 6.33 -7.47 3.29
CA TRP A 168 5.79 -6.47 4.20
C TRP A 168 5.82 -5.05 3.59
N SER A 169 6.91 -4.73 2.90
CA SER A 169 7.12 -3.47 2.19
C SER A 169 6.00 -3.21 1.17
N ILE A 170 5.74 -4.16 0.26
CA ILE A 170 4.70 -3.95 -0.76
C ILE A 170 3.31 -3.78 -0.14
N THR A 171 3.04 -4.52 0.95
CA THR A 171 1.75 -4.47 1.66
C THR A 171 1.53 -3.10 2.27
N THR A 172 2.54 -2.55 2.94
CA THR A 172 2.48 -1.24 3.61
C THR A 172 2.54 -0.07 2.63
N MET A 173 3.25 -0.20 1.50
CA MET A 173 3.24 0.80 0.44
C MET A 173 1.85 0.89 -0.22
N GLY A 174 1.22 -0.24 -0.55
CA GLY A 174 -0.17 -0.27 -1.03
C GLY A 174 -1.16 0.30 0.00
N ALA A 175 -0.92 0.05 1.29
CA ALA A 175 -1.69 0.62 2.39
C ALA A 175 -1.60 2.16 2.46
N LEU A 176 -0.40 2.71 2.29
CA LEU A 176 -0.18 4.16 2.23
C LEU A 176 -0.95 4.79 1.06
N ILE A 177 -0.86 4.19 -0.13
CA ILE A 177 -1.60 4.68 -1.31
C ILE A 177 -3.11 4.69 -1.02
N THR A 178 -3.63 3.62 -0.43
CA THR A 178 -5.05 3.51 -0.03
C THR A 178 -5.44 4.58 1.00
N SER A 179 -4.51 4.95 1.89
CA SER A 179 -4.70 5.99 2.90
C SER A 179 -4.85 7.38 2.27
N PHE A 180 -3.97 7.73 1.33
CA PHE A 180 -4.10 8.95 0.53
C PHE A 180 -5.42 8.97 -0.25
N GLN A 181 -5.77 7.84 -0.88
CA GLN A 181 -7.05 7.71 -1.58
C GLN A 181 -8.24 7.92 -0.65
N THR A 182 -8.19 7.44 0.60
CA THR A 182 -9.26 7.62 1.59
C THR A 182 -9.49 9.10 1.89
N VAL A 183 -8.42 9.88 2.11
CA VAL A 183 -8.51 11.32 2.35
C VAL A 183 -9.09 12.04 1.14
N LEU A 184 -8.59 11.74 -0.06
CA LEU A 184 -9.06 12.35 -1.31
C LEU A 184 -10.53 12.00 -1.60
N ARG A 185 -10.93 10.75 -1.38
CA ARG A 185 -12.32 10.29 -1.53
C ARG A 185 -13.24 11.01 -0.55
N THR A 186 -12.84 11.20 0.71
CA THR A 186 -13.62 11.96 1.69
C THR A 186 -13.84 13.41 1.22
N LYS A 187 -12.78 14.10 0.78
CA LYS A 187 -12.89 15.48 0.26
C LYS A 187 -13.77 15.56 -1.00
N ARG A 188 -13.58 14.63 -1.95
CA ARG A 188 -14.39 14.54 -3.18
C ARG A 188 -15.86 14.30 -2.86
N HIS A 189 -16.15 13.42 -1.89
CA HIS A 189 -17.52 13.10 -1.47
C HIS A 189 -18.21 14.30 -0.80
N GLN A 190 -17.50 15.03 0.07
CA GLN A 190 -18.01 16.26 0.67
C GLN A 190 -18.32 17.32 -0.40
N ARG A 191 -17.40 17.54 -1.35
CA ARG A 191 -17.59 18.48 -2.45
C ARG A 191 -18.79 18.11 -3.32
N SER A 192 -18.96 16.83 -3.65
CA SER A 192 -20.11 16.35 -4.42
C SER A 192 -21.44 16.60 -3.71
N ARG A 193 -21.49 16.40 -2.38
CA ARG A 193 -22.69 16.70 -1.58
C ARG A 193 -23.01 18.20 -1.55
N TYR A 194 -21.99 19.04 -1.38
CA TYR A 194 -22.17 20.50 -1.41
C TYR A 194 -22.72 20.96 -2.77
N ILE A 195 -22.14 20.52 -3.89
CA ILE A 195 -22.60 20.88 -5.24
C ILE A 195 -24.04 20.40 -5.48
N LYS A 196 -24.40 19.18 -5.07
CA LYS A 196 -25.78 18.68 -5.21
C LYS A 196 -26.77 19.50 -4.39
N GLN A 197 -26.42 19.88 -3.17
CA GLN A 197 -27.27 20.74 -2.33
C GLN A 197 -27.44 22.12 -2.95
N GLU A 198 -26.36 22.71 -3.45
CA GLU A 198 -26.41 24.03 -4.09
C GLU A 198 -27.24 24.00 -5.37
N LEU A 199 -27.01 23.02 -6.25
CA LEU A 199 -27.80 22.83 -7.48
C LEU A 199 -29.29 22.61 -7.15
N SER A 200 -29.60 21.83 -6.11
CA SER A 200 -31.00 21.60 -5.70
C SER A 200 -31.69 22.86 -5.16
N ARG A 201 -30.94 23.80 -4.57
CA ARG A 201 -31.48 25.09 -4.12
C ARG A 201 -31.77 25.99 -5.30
N GLN A 202 -30.80 26.13 -6.21
CA GLN A 202 -30.96 26.93 -7.43
C GLN A 202 -32.12 26.42 -8.28
N LEU A 203 -32.23 25.10 -8.46
CA LEU A 203 -33.33 24.50 -9.20
C LEU A 203 -34.70 24.81 -8.57
N LYS A 204 -34.82 24.74 -7.25
CA LYS A 204 -36.08 25.09 -6.55
C LYS A 204 -36.46 26.55 -6.79
N THR A 205 -35.51 27.47 -6.62
CA THR A 205 -35.77 28.90 -6.84
C THR A 205 -36.20 29.21 -8.28
N LEU A 206 -35.60 28.55 -9.27
CA LEU A 206 -36.00 28.70 -10.68
C LEU A 206 -37.40 28.14 -10.95
N VAL A 207 -37.76 27.00 -10.34
CA VAL A 207 -39.11 26.43 -10.47
C VAL A 207 -40.16 27.33 -9.83
N ASP A 208 -39.88 27.84 -8.63
CA ASP A 208 -40.80 28.74 -7.92
C ASP A 208 -41.06 30.03 -8.72
N GLN A 209 -40.02 30.59 -9.37
CA GLN A 209 -40.15 31.76 -10.25
C GLN A 209 -41.03 31.51 -11.49
N LEU A 210 -40.85 30.37 -12.16
CA LEU A 210 -41.66 30.00 -13.33
C LEU A 210 -43.13 29.74 -12.95
N GLU A 211 -43.39 29.18 -11.76
CA GLU A 211 -44.75 29.01 -11.26
C GLU A 211 -45.44 30.35 -10.98
N GLU A 212 -44.71 31.35 -10.46
CA GLU A 212 -45.23 32.71 -10.26
C GLU A 212 -45.52 33.41 -11.60
N GLU A 213 -44.59 33.39 -12.55
CA GLU A 213 -44.78 33.97 -13.89
C GLU A 213 -46.00 33.36 -14.62
N SER A 214 -46.19 32.04 -14.53
CA SER A 214 -47.35 31.38 -15.13
C SER A 214 -48.68 31.80 -14.49
N LYS A 215 -48.71 32.09 -13.18
CA LYS A 215 -49.94 32.55 -12.50
C LYS A 215 -50.28 34.00 -12.88
N GLU A 216 -49.29 34.82 -13.19
CA GLU A 216 -49.50 36.18 -13.68
C GLU A 216 -50.01 36.19 -15.13
N GLU A 217 -49.56 35.28 -15.99
CA GLU A 217 -50.03 35.18 -17.39
C GLU A 217 -51.49 34.72 -17.53
N PHE A 218 -52.00 33.92 -16.59
CA PHE A 218 -53.34 33.32 -16.65
C PHE A 218 -54.42 34.06 -15.83
N ASN A 219 -54.09 35.20 -15.19
CA ASN A 219 -55.03 36.08 -14.47
C ASN A 219 -55.32 37.37 -15.26
#